data_AF-A0ABD2QZ63-F1
#
_entry.id   AF-A0ABD2QZ63-F1
#
_cell.length_a   1.000
_cell.length_b   1.000
_cell.length_c   1.000
_cell.angle_alpha   90.00
_cell.angle_beta   90.00
_cell.angle_gamma   90.00
#
_symmetry.space_group_name_H-M   'P 1'
#
loop_
_entity.id
_entity.type
_entity.pdbx_description
1 polymer ?
#
loop_
_entity_poly.entity_id
_entity_poly.type
_entity_poly.pdbx_seq_one_letter_code
_entity_poly.pdbx_strand_id
1 'polypeptide(L)'
;MGWKSAYSHEDSWVREKLSNAETVALKEDLIIWPPVVIIHNSSINSSNPDQRVVVSAEELESKLRDMGFGEKAKVSRGKPANQSILMVKFSATLSGLEEAVRLCDIYAHRKHGRAEFQRISSGHSGNNDDETKEPLTDKVGKILYGYLGIAEDLDKVDFETKKRSSVRSKKQIKDIAVAP
;
A
#
# COMPACT_ATOMS: atom_id res chain seq x y z
N MET A 1 -13.33 -2.21 -13.38
CA MET A 1 -13.88 -2.86 -14.59
C MET A 1 -12.81 -2.76 -15.69
N GLY A 2 -12.38 -3.86 -16.29
CA GLY A 2 -11.24 -3.92 -17.23
C GLY A 2 -11.61 -3.55 -18.69
N TRP A 3 -12.51 -2.58 -18.87
CA TRP A 3 -13.03 -2.18 -20.17
C TRP A 3 -13.32 -0.69 -20.19
N LYS A 4 -13.13 -0.03 -21.34
CA LYS A 4 -13.46 1.39 -21.58
C LYS A 4 -14.51 1.52 -22.68
N SER A 5 -15.29 2.59 -22.62
CA SER A 5 -16.21 2.99 -23.69
C SER A 5 -15.44 3.81 -24.72
N ALA A 6 -15.49 3.39 -25.99
CA ALA A 6 -15.06 4.22 -27.10
C ALA A 6 -16.30 4.78 -27.82
N TYR A 7 -16.27 6.08 -28.15
CA TYR A 7 -17.26 6.69 -29.04
C TYR A 7 -16.85 6.35 -30.47
N SER A 8 -17.70 5.60 -31.18
CA SER A 8 -17.60 5.46 -32.63
C SER A 8 -18.33 6.63 -33.30
N HIS A 9 -17.96 6.94 -34.55
CA HIS A 9 -18.59 7.99 -35.35
C HIS A 9 -20.08 7.73 -35.67
N GLU A 10 -20.62 6.55 -35.31
CA GLU A 10 -22.00 6.13 -35.51
C GLU A 10 -22.64 5.70 -34.18
N ASP A 11 -22.91 6.64 -33.26
CA ASP A 11 -23.80 6.54 -32.07
C ASP A 11 -23.89 5.20 -31.30
N SER A 12 -22.86 4.36 -31.42
CA SER A 12 -22.82 2.99 -30.92
C SER A 12 -21.60 2.87 -30.02
N TRP A 13 -21.87 2.55 -28.76
CA TRP A 13 -20.83 2.37 -27.77
C TRP A 13 -20.15 1.02 -28.01
N VAL A 14 -18.84 1.06 -28.27
CA VAL A 14 -18.04 -0.16 -28.39
C VAL A 14 -17.30 -0.39 -27.08
N ARG A 15 -17.38 -1.63 -26.58
CA ARG A 15 -16.62 -2.05 -25.39
C ARG A 15 -15.22 -2.48 -25.80
N GLU A 16 -14.23 -1.66 -25.47
CA GLU A 16 -12.83 -2.02 -25.66
C GLU A 16 -12.26 -2.63 -24.38
N LYS A 17 -11.58 -3.78 -24.52
CA LYS A 17 -10.85 -4.39 -23.41
C LYS A 17 -9.61 -3.56 -23.12
N LEU A 18 -9.44 -3.18 -21.86
CA LEU A 18 -8.24 -2.48 -21.42
C LEU A 18 -7.05 -3.44 -21.39
N SER A 19 -5.87 -2.93 -21.70
CA SER A 19 -4.63 -3.65 -21.40
C SER A 19 -4.48 -3.88 -19.89
N ASN A 20 -3.64 -4.84 -19.52
CA ASN A 20 -3.34 -5.10 -18.11
C ASN A 20 -2.73 -3.87 -17.43
N ALA A 21 -1.84 -3.15 -18.12
CA ALA A 21 -1.20 -1.94 -17.60
C ALA A 21 -2.22 -0.81 -17.32
N GLU A 22 -3.14 -0.55 -18.26
CA GLU A 22 -4.20 0.44 -18.06
C GLU A 22 -5.14 0.05 -16.93
N THR A 23 -5.48 -1.23 -16.82
CA THR A 23 -6.34 -1.73 -15.75
C THR A 23 -5.70 -1.55 -14.37
N VAL A 24 -4.40 -1.85 -14.24
CA VAL A 24 -3.65 -1.64 -13.00
C VAL A 24 -3.58 -0.14 -12.67
N ALA A 25 -3.25 0.71 -13.64
CA ALA A 25 -3.16 2.15 -13.43
C ALA A 25 -4.50 2.77 -12.97
N LEU A 26 -5.63 2.31 -13.51
CA LEU A 26 -6.96 2.76 -13.06
C LEU A 26 -7.29 2.30 -11.64
N LYS A 27 -6.89 1.08 -11.28
CA LYS A 27 -7.07 0.57 -9.92
C LYS A 27 -6.22 1.32 -8.91
N GLU A 28 -4.97 1.61 -9.25
CA GLU A 28 -4.01 2.35 -8.40
C GLU A 28 -4.28 3.85 -8.33
N ASP A 29 -5.14 4.37 -9.21
CA ASP A 29 -5.65 5.73 -9.13
C ASP A 29 -6.74 5.87 -8.06
N LEU A 30 -7.55 4.82 -7.84
CA LEU A 30 -8.64 4.83 -6.86
C LEU A 30 -8.11 4.47 -5.46
N ILE A 31 -7.77 5.50 -4.70
CA ILE A 31 -7.16 5.39 -3.38
C ILE A 31 -8.19 5.49 -2.25
N ILE A 32 -7.85 4.91 -1.10
CA ILE A 32 -8.55 5.17 0.16
C ILE A 32 -8.21 6.60 0.62
N TRP A 33 -9.23 7.41 0.90
CA TRP A 33 -9.11 8.78 1.37
C TRP A 33 -9.77 8.95 2.74
N PRO A 34 -9.12 9.52 3.78
CA PRO A 34 -7.76 10.10 3.79
C PRO A 34 -6.65 9.09 3.42
N PRO A 35 -5.48 9.53 2.93
CA PRO A 35 -4.43 8.63 2.46
C PRO A 35 -3.96 7.66 3.55
N VAL A 36 -3.90 6.38 3.20
CA VAL A 36 -3.38 5.33 4.07
C VAL A 36 -2.37 4.50 3.31
N VAL A 37 -1.23 4.22 3.93
CA VAL A 37 -0.26 3.23 3.46
C VAL A 37 -0.48 1.94 4.23
N ILE A 38 -0.66 0.84 3.50
CA ILE A 38 -0.80 -0.50 4.05
C ILE A 38 0.59 -1.12 4.15
N ILE A 39 0.94 -1.57 5.35
CA ILE A 39 2.19 -2.26 5.63
C ILE A 39 1.89 -3.72 5.96
N HIS A 40 2.42 -4.65 5.16
CA HIS A 40 2.34 -6.08 5.42
C HIS A 40 3.64 -6.59 6.03
N ASN A 41 3.52 -7.41 7.06
CA ASN A 41 4.60 -8.18 7.64
C ASN A 41 4.58 -9.60 7.06
N SER A 42 5.53 -9.90 6.18
CA SER A 42 5.63 -11.20 5.52
C SER A 42 6.01 -12.34 6.47
N SER A 43 6.64 -12.04 7.61
CA SER A 43 7.15 -13.07 8.53
C SER A 43 6.06 -13.80 9.30
N ILE A 44 4.88 -13.19 9.52
CA ILE A 44 3.85 -13.78 10.38
C ILE A 44 3.26 -15.08 9.81
N ASN A 45 3.30 -15.22 8.47
CA ASN A 45 2.79 -16.40 7.79
C ASN A 45 3.88 -17.48 7.58
N SER A 46 5.08 -17.32 8.16
CA SER A 46 6.14 -18.33 8.06
C SER A 46 5.73 -19.62 8.78
N SER A 47 6.08 -20.76 8.17
CA SER A 47 5.91 -22.10 8.79
C SER A 47 6.83 -22.29 9.99
N ASN A 48 7.97 -21.60 10.02
CA ASN A 48 8.93 -21.62 11.12
C ASN A 48 8.58 -20.55 12.16
N PRO A 49 8.19 -20.91 13.39
CA PRO A 49 7.80 -19.94 14.42
C PRO A 49 8.96 -19.02 14.83
N ASP A 50 10.20 -19.52 14.82
CA ASP A 50 11.40 -18.76 15.17
C ASP A 50 11.74 -17.63 14.17
N GLN A 51 11.16 -17.68 12.97
CA GLN A 51 11.31 -16.64 11.95
C GLN A 51 10.19 -15.59 12.01
N ARG A 52 9.15 -15.79 12.84
CA ARG A 52 8.05 -14.84 12.99
C ARG A 52 8.51 -13.66 13.83
N VAL A 53 8.50 -12.48 13.23
CA VAL A 53 8.84 -11.24 13.92
C VAL A 53 7.56 -10.45 14.11
N VAL A 54 7.16 -10.26 15.37
CA VAL A 54 6.03 -9.39 15.70
C VAL A 54 6.54 -7.95 15.73
N VAL A 55 6.05 -7.14 14.79
CA VAL A 55 6.35 -5.69 14.76
C VAL A 55 5.21 -4.95 15.44
N SER A 56 5.52 -4.20 16.49
CA SER A 56 4.52 -3.41 17.21
C SER A 56 4.19 -2.10 16.47
N ALA A 57 3.09 -1.44 16.85
CA ALA A 57 2.76 -0.14 16.25
C ALA A 57 3.81 0.91 16.61
N GLU A 58 4.29 0.87 17.85
CA GLU A 58 5.29 1.78 18.43
C GLU A 58 6.65 1.61 17.75
N GLU A 59 7.04 0.37 17.43
CA GLU A 59 8.26 0.09 16.68
C GLU A 59 8.20 0.66 15.26
N LEU A 60 7.06 0.48 14.57
CA LEU A 60 6.86 1.09 13.25
C LEU A 60 6.82 2.63 13.34
N GLU A 61 6.20 3.21 14.37
CA GLU A 61 6.21 4.66 14.60
C GLU A 61 7.62 5.20 14.81
N SER A 62 8.46 4.49 15.58
CA SER A 62 9.86 4.85 15.75
C SER A 62 10.60 4.88 14.41
N LYS A 63 10.43 3.82 13.62
CA LYS A 63 11.06 3.73 12.29
C LYS A 63 10.58 4.82 11.34
N LEU A 64 9.29 5.15 11.37
CA LEU A 64 8.72 6.23 10.57
C LEU A 64 9.27 7.59 11.00
N ARG A 65 9.47 7.83 12.30
CA ARG A 65 10.12 9.04 12.81
C ARG A 65 11.55 9.15 12.31
N ASP A 66 12.32 8.06 12.34
CA ASP A 66 13.70 8.02 11.83
C ASP A 66 13.76 8.29 10.31
N MET A 67 12.69 7.95 9.58
CA MET A 67 12.52 8.26 8.14
C MET A 67 11.92 9.66 7.87
N GLY A 68 11.64 10.45 8.91
CA GLY A 68 11.11 11.81 8.81
C GLY A 68 9.59 11.93 8.67
N PHE A 69 8.81 10.91 9.06
CA PHE A 69 7.35 10.90 9.01
C PHE A 69 6.65 11.09 10.38
N GLY A 70 7.42 11.24 11.46
CA GLY A 70 6.94 11.10 12.85
C GLY A 70 5.63 11.83 13.18
N GLU A 71 5.55 13.14 12.95
CA GLU A 71 4.34 13.93 13.26
C GLU A 71 3.30 13.92 12.13
N LYS A 72 3.69 13.46 10.94
CA LYS A 72 2.88 13.52 9.72
C LYS A 72 2.00 12.28 9.54
N ALA A 73 2.27 11.24 10.32
CA ALA A 73 1.70 9.92 10.16
C ALA A 73 1.30 9.33 11.51
N LYS A 74 0.17 8.62 11.54
CA LYS A 74 -0.27 7.84 12.69
C LYS A 74 -0.30 6.35 12.35
N VAL A 75 0.27 5.51 13.20
CA VAL A 75 0.23 4.06 12.99
C VAL A 75 -0.97 3.46 13.72
N SER A 76 -1.61 2.48 13.09
CA SER A 76 -2.56 1.60 13.77
C SER A 76 -2.50 0.21 13.18
N ARG A 77 -3.08 -0.78 13.88
CA ARG A 77 -3.31 -2.10 13.29
C ARG A 77 -4.41 -2.03 12.24
N GLY A 78 -4.35 -2.94 11.28
CA GLY A 78 -5.42 -3.21 10.33
C GLY A 78 -6.57 -3.98 11.00
N LYS A 79 -7.23 -4.84 10.22
CA LYS A 79 -8.32 -5.68 10.71
C LYS A 79 -7.90 -6.50 11.94
N PRO A 80 -8.68 -6.54 13.04
CA PRO A 80 -8.28 -7.19 14.30
C PRO A 80 -7.87 -8.67 14.20
N ALA A 81 -8.47 -9.42 13.26
CA ALA A 81 -8.15 -10.82 13.03
C ALA A 81 -6.82 -11.04 12.28
N ASN A 82 -6.18 -9.96 11.80
CA ASN A 82 -4.95 -10.02 11.04
C ASN A 82 -3.85 -9.22 11.73
N GLN A 83 -2.96 -9.91 12.43
CA GLN A 83 -1.83 -9.30 13.13
C GLN A 83 -0.67 -8.92 12.19
N SER A 84 -0.72 -9.29 10.90
CA SER A 84 0.34 -8.99 9.94
C SER A 84 0.17 -7.66 9.19
N ILE A 85 -0.94 -6.95 9.43
CA ILE A 85 -1.22 -5.68 8.76
C ILE A 85 -1.14 -4.53 9.74
N LEU A 86 -0.22 -3.62 9.43
CA LEU A 86 -0.14 -2.28 10.02
C LEU A 86 -0.59 -1.25 8.98
N MET A 87 -1.13 -0.14 9.46
CA MET A 87 -1.61 0.96 8.66
C MET A 87 -0.91 2.23 9.09
N VAL A 88 -0.46 3.02 8.11
CA VAL A 88 0.10 4.35 8.34
C VAL A 88 -0.86 5.36 7.74
N LYS A 89 -1.50 6.14 8.61
CA LYS A 89 -2.56 7.09 8.25
C LYS A 89 -1.98 8.49 8.15
N PHE A 90 -2.28 9.18 7.05
CA PHE A 90 -1.89 10.56 6.81
C PHE A 90 -3.10 11.48 6.87
N SER A 91 -2.85 12.78 7.03
CA SER A 91 -3.91 13.80 7.03
C SER A 91 -4.63 13.85 5.68
N ALA A 92 -5.90 14.26 5.68
CA ALA A 92 -6.74 14.39 4.49
C ALA A 92 -6.36 15.65 3.67
N THR A 93 -5.07 15.82 3.37
CA THR A 93 -4.50 16.98 2.69
C THR A 93 -3.61 16.52 1.53
N LEU A 94 -3.24 17.44 0.65
CA LEU A 94 -2.31 17.15 -0.44
C LEU A 94 -0.93 16.78 0.09
N SER A 95 -0.43 17.53 1.07
CA SER A 95 0.81 17.20 1.77
C SER A 95 0.74 15.80 2.41
N GLY A 96 -0.40 15.44 3.01
CA GLY A 96 -0.61 14.08 3.52
C GLY A 96 -0.55 13.00 2.43
N LEU A 97 -1.08 13.28 1.24
CA LEU A 97 -0.98 12.37 0.09
C LEU A 97 0.44 12.27 -0.44
N GLU A 98 1.17 13.38 -0.52
CA GLU A 98 2.58 13.41 -0.95
C GLU A 98 3.47 12.61 0.00
N GLU A 99 3.29 12.76 1.31
CA GLU A 99 4.02 11.96 2.31
C GLU A 99 3.65 10.48 2.23
N ALA A 100 2.37 10.15 2.01
CA ALA A 100 1.95 8.76 1.80
C ALA A 100 2.64 8.15 0.56
N VAL A 101 2.69 8.88 -0.55
CA VAL A 101 3.38 8.45 -1.78
C VAL A 101 4.88 8.32 -1.53
N ARG A 102 5.51 9.30 -0.87
CA ARG A 102 6.94 9.25 -0.51
C ARG A 102 7.27 8.00 0.30
N LEU A 103 6.42 7.61 1.25
CA LEU A 103 6.61 6.38 2.02
C LEU A 103 6.52 5.13 1.12
N CYS A 104 5.55 5.10 0.20
CA CYS A 104 5.42 3.99 -0.76
C CYS A 104 6.65 3.88 -1.67
N ASP A 105 7.18 5.00 -2.14
CA ASP A 105 8.37 5.04 -3.00
C ASP A 105 9.60 4.50 -2.26
N ILE A 106 9.74 4.78 -0.96
CA ILE A 106 10.81 4.21 -0.12
C ILE A 106 10.73 2.68 -0.08
N TYR A 107 9.54 2.11 0.10
CA TYR A 107 9.35 0.66 0.08
C TYR A 107 9.56 0.08 -1.33
N ALA A 108 9.04 0.72 -2.36
CA ALA A 108 9.22 0.28 -3.75
C ALA A 108 10.69 0.27 -4.17
N HIS A 109 11.47 1.29 -3.79
CA HIS A 109 12.91 1.37 -4.07
C HIS A 109 13.68 0.19 -3.45
N ARG A 110 13.20 -0.34 -2.32
CA ARG A 110 13.75 -1.52 -1.65
C ARG A 110 13.20 -2.84 -2.19
N LYS A 111 12.42 -2.84 -3.28
CA LYS A 111 11.68 -4.00 -3.81
C LYS A 111 10.67 -4.59 -2.81
N HIS A 112 10.07 -3.73 -2.01
CA HIS A 112 9.14 -4.08 -0.94
C HIS A 112 7.75 -3.47 -1.17
N GLY A 113 7.37 -3.30 -2.43
CA GLY A 113 6.08 -2.75 -2.82
C GLY A 113 4.95 -3.78 -2.87
N ARG A 114 3.80 -3.35 -3.42
CA ARG A 114 2.61 -4.20 -3.61
C ARG A 114 2.90 -5.43 -4.46
N ALA A 115 3.62 -5.24 -5.58
CA ALA A 115 3.88 -6.31 -6.54
C ALA A 115 4.77 -7.41 -5.95
N GLU A 116 5.78 -7.02 -5.17
CA GLU A 116 6.68 -7.96 -4.52
C GLU A 116 5.98 -8.71 -3.40
N PHE A 117 5.15 -8.02 -2.60
CA PHE A 117 4.32 -8.68 -1.61
C PHE A 117 3.35 -9.71 -2.24
N GLN A 118 2.71 -9.34 -3.36
CA GLN A 118 1.82 -10.25 -4.08
C GLN A 118 2.57 -11.48 -4.61
N ARG A 119 3.79 -11.30 -5.15
CA ARG A 119 4.63 -12.40 -5.63
C ARG A 119 4.99 -13.40 -4.53
N ILE A 120 5.40 -12.92 -3.36
CA ILE A 120 5.73 -13.82 -2.23
C ILE A 120 4.48 -14.46 -1.62
N SER A 121 3.34 -13.75 -1.60
CA SER A 121 2.09 -14.27 -1.02
C SER A 121 1.41 -15.33 -1.89
N SER A 122 1.65 -15.31 -3.21
CA SER A 122 1.06 -16.24 -4.18
C SER A 122 1.85 -17.55 -4.36
N GLY A 123 2.88 -17.78 -3.54
CA GLY A 123 3.66 -19.02 -3.57
C GLY A 123 4.55 -19.17 -4.82
N HIS A 124 4.68 -18.16 -5.67
CA HIS A 124 5.66 -18.12 -6.77
C HIS A 124 7.08 -17.78 -6.25
N SER A 125 7.46 -18.40 -5.14
CA SER A 125 8.81 -18.30 -4.58
C SER A 125 9.74 -19.20 -5.39
N GLY A 126 10.28 -18.68 -6.49
CA GLY A 126 11.54 -19.18 -6.99
C GLY A 126 12.59 -18.91 -5.91
N ASN A 127 13.12 -19.98 -5.31
CA ASN A 127 14.20 -19.95 -4.33
C ASN A 127 15.28 -18.94 -4.75
N ASN A 128 15.46 -17.89 -3.98
CA ASN A 128 16.73 -17.18 -3.89
C ASN A 128 16.97 -16.95 -2.40
N ASP A 129 17.47 -17.99 -1.74
CA ASP A 129 18.21 -17.87 -0.50
C ASP A 129 19.49 -17.11 -0.82
N ASP A 130 19.46 -15.79 -0.66
CA ASP A 130 20.68 -15.02 -0.41
C ASP A 130 20.64 -14.60 1.06
N GLU A 131 21.08 -15.51 1.91
CA GLU A 131 21.20 -15.32 3.35
C GLU A 131 22.43 -14.44 3.64
N THR A 132 22.35 -13.17 3.28
CA THR A 132 23.34 -12.18 3.72
C THR A 132 23.04 -11.82 5.17
N LYS A 133 23.91 -12.31 6.07
CA LYS A 133 23.93 -12.02 7.52
C LYS A 133 24.15 -10.53 7.77
N GLU A 134 23.06 -9.77 7.76
CA GLU A 134 23.04 -8.36 8.11
C GLU A 134 22.50 -8.14 9.54
N PRO A 135 22.92 -7.05 10.20
CA PRO A 135 22.59 -6.77 11.59
C PRO A 135 21.07 -6.77 11.85
N LEU A 136 20.68 -7.23 13.05
CA LEU A 136 19.30 -7.42 13.52
C LEU A 136 18.38 -6.21 13.27
N THR A 137 18.93 -4.99 13.20
CA THR A 137 18.20 -3.74 12.93
C THR A 137 17.62 -3.64 11.51
N ASP A 138 18.18 -4.35 10.53
CA ASP A 138 17.66 -4.34 9.15
C ASP A 138 16.69 -5.51 8.84
N LYS A 139 16.55 -6.45 9.78
CA LYS A 139 15.59 -7.57 9.63
C LYS A 139 14.14 -7.09 9.54
N VAL A 140 13.78 -6.06 10.30
CA VAL A 140 12.45 -5.44 10.21
C VAL A 140 12.25 -4.74 8.86
N GLY A 141 13.30 -4.20 8.25
CA GLY A 141 13.24 -3.70 6.87
C GLY A 141 12.91 -4.80 5.89
N LYS A 142 13.57 -5.97 6.04
CA LYS A 142 13.47 -7.14 5.15
C LYS A 142 12.11 -7.86 5.15
N ILE A 143 11.28 -7.63 6.16
CA ILE A 143 9.97 -8.31 6.28
C ILE A 143 8.77 -7.40 6.04
N LEU A 144 8.96 -6.08 5.99
CA LEU A 144 7.88 -5.11 5.86
C LEU A 144 7.74 -4.66 4.40
N TYR A 145 6.52 -4.82 3.88
CA TYR A 145 6.14 -4.44 2.52
C TYR A 145 5.10 -3.34 2.57
N GLY A 146 5.33 -2.22 1.91
CA GLY A 146 4.49 -1.04 2.00
C GLY A 146 3.95 -0.58 0.65
N TYR A 147 2.66 -0.24 0.61
CA TYR A 147 2.03 0.32 -0.57
C TYR A 147 0.81 1.18 -0.23
N LEU A 148 0.45 2.06 -1.16
CA LEU A 148 -0.70 2.95 -0.99
C LEU A 148 -1.99 2.14 -1.01
N GLY A 149 -2.86 2.37 -0.02
CA GLY A 149 -4.15 1.69 0.09
C GLY A 149 -5.09 2.11 -1.05
N ILE A 150 -5.51 1.12 -1.85
CA ILE A 150 -6.46 1.34 -2.95
C ILE A 150 -7.84 0.79 -2.57
N ALA A 151 -8.84 1.00 -3.43
CA ALA A 151 -10.20 0.51 -3.20
C ALA A 151 -10.27 -1.01 -2.86
N GLU A 152 -9.39 -1.82 -3.44
CA GLU A 152 -9.28 -3.26 -3.17
C GLU A 152 -8.79 -3.60 -1.75
N ASP A 153 -8.19 -2.65 -1.03
CA ASP A 153 -7.64 -2.87 0.31
C ASP A 153 -8.60 -2.43 1.43
N LEU A 154 -9.82 -1.98 1.08
CA LEU A 154 -10.85 -1.55 2.03
C LEU A 154 -11.30 -2.63 3.01
N ASP A 155 -11.06 -3.90 2.70
CA ASP A 155 -11.33 -5.04 3.58
C ASP A 155 -10.20 -5.34 4.58
N LYS A 156 -9.00 -4.79 4.35
CA LYS A 156 -7.80 -4.95 5.19
C LYS A 156 -7.70 -3.90 6.29
N VAL A 157 -8.36 -2.76 6.10
CA VAL A 157 -8.34 -1.64 7.05
C VAL A 157 -9.22 -1.91 8.29
N ASP A 158 -8.92 -1.22 9.39
CA ASP A 158 -9.75 -1.27 10.59
C ASP A 158 -11.15 -0.67 10.34
N PHE A 159 -12.13 -1.06 11.17
CA PHE A 159 -13.53 -0.70 10.99
C PHE A 159 -13.77 0.82 11.05
N GLU A 160 -13.11 1.53 11.95
CA GLU A 160 -13.27 2.99 12.08
C GLU A 160 -12.72 3.72 10.86
N THR A 161 -11.55 3.30 10.36
CA THR A 161 -11.01 3.84 9.11
C THR A 161 -11.93 3.54 7.94
N LYS A 162 -12.37 2.28 7.79
CA LYS A 162 -13.30 1.91 6.71
C LYS A 162 -14.56 2.77 6.70
N LYS A 163 -15.13 3.03 7.87
CA LYS A 163 -16.36 3.83 8.04
C LYS A 163 -16.16 5.31 7.70
N ARG A 164 -14.97 5.85 7.98
CA ARG A 164 -14.65 7.29 7.78
C ARG A 164 -13.97 7.58 6.45
N SER A 165 -13.56 6.54 5.72
CA SER A 165 -12.89 6.68 4.44
C SER A 165 -13.85 6.70 3.27
N SER A 166 -13.41 7.34 2.19
CA SER A 166 -14.04 7.34 0.87
C SER A 166 -13.03 6.89 -0.18
N VAL A 167 -13.50 6.38 -1.32
CA VAL A 167 -12.61 6.10 -2.46
C VAL A 167 -12.54 7.36 -3.32
N ARG A 168 -11.33 7.84 -3.62
CA ARG A 168 -11.10 9.02 -4.46
C ARG A 168 -10.03 8.76 -5.52
N SER A 169 -10.13 9.47 -6.65
CA SER A 169 -9.10 9.46 -7.68
C SER A 169 -7.90 10.30 -7.25
N LYS A 170 -6.72 9.69 -7.22
CA LYS A 170 -5.44 10.34 -6.92
C LYS A 170 -5.15 11.46 -7.92
N LYS A 171 -5.39 11.23 -9.21
CA LYS A 171 -5.24 12.25 -10.26
C LYS A 171 -6.14 13.45 -10.01
N GLN A 172 -7.44 13.23 -9.80
CA GLN A 172 -8.39 14.32 -9.55
C GLN A 172 -8.03 15.15 -8.31
N ILE A 173 -7.57 14.51 -7.23
CA ILE A 173 -7.11 15.22 -6.03
C ILE A 173 -5.94 16.16 -6.37
N LYS A 174 -4.99 15.71 -7.18
CA LYS A 174 -3.85 16.53 -7.62
C LYS A 174 -4.27 17.63 -8.60
N ASP A 175 -5.24 17.37 -9.46
CA ASP A 175 -5.69 18.36 -10.44
C ASP A 175 -6.44 19.53 -9.77
N ILE A 176 -7.26 19.24 -8.75
CA ILE A 176 -7.96 20.28 -7.96
C ILE A 176 -6.96 21.18 -7.20
N ALA A 177 -5.81 20.63 -6.79
CA ALA A 177 -4.77 21.37 -6.10
C ALA A 177 -4.05 22.42 -6.96
N VAL A 178 -4.01 22.19 -8.26
CA VAL A 178 -3.24 22.98 -9.23
C VAL A 178 -4.13 24.10 -9.84
N ALA A 179 -5.44 24.09 -9.58
CA ALA A 179 -6.33 25.16 -9.99
C ALA A 179 -6.05 26.45 -9.18
N PRO A 180 -5.81 27.60 -9.85
CA PRO A 180 -5.41 28.86 -9.22
C PRO A 180 -6.49 29.53 -8.37
#